data_AF-A0A958SVQ9-F1
#
_entry.id   AF-A0A958SVQ9-F1
#
_cell.length_a   1.000
_cell.length_b   1.000
_cell.length_c   1.000
_cell.angle_alpha   90.00
_cell.angle_beta   90.00
_cell.angle_gamma   90.00
#
_symmetry.space_group_name_H-M   'P 1'
#
loop_
_entity.id
_entity.type
_entity.pdbx_description
1 polymer ?
#
loop_
_entity_poly.entity_id
_entity_poly.type
_entity_poly.pdbx_seq_one_letter_code
_entity_poly.pdbx_strand_id
1 'polypeptide(L)'
;MNPIIRIVGLFVLLLAVIPSFAQSDSLPTTKIDSINLTILEAHNQKLLEMEKQRKADSIEKAELEEQLSSLKTTDNLQKEELQQKLKDIEEKERQRLANKIAKIDSIRHNIKGYPVIGALSDTLFNVYTKIGAFTPRERAQSISQKINGLYDDDFLKLDSIQSLKSDNMYDIVYQNTIIMSVSENDAIWYGSNPEKLAIEFTNTIKNSIKKAKEETSTTKLLIRIGLSILVIALAWFVFWVIGKAHGRLIRYIESKKEKWLKNLSYKDYVFMTADQELQTVLFLTKILRLIVYAILIYITLPIIFSIFPFSRNWADSLFHLIWMPFKGILNAIWSYLPNLFSILVIYFVMKYVIRFVKYIFKEIESEKLSISGFHSDWAKPTYSIVKFLLYAFMFVLIFPYLPGSDSEIFKGVSVFIGILFSLGSSSAIANMVSGLVITYMRPFKIGDRIKIADVSGDVIE
;
A
#
# COMPACT_ATOMS: atom_id res chain seq x y z
N MET A 1 -3.80 10.59 -44.77
CA MET A 1 -3.05 10.56 -43.49
C MET A 1 -3.90 9.81 -42.48
N ASN A 2 -3.48 8.60 -42.09
CA ASN A 2 -4.35 7.60 -41.46
C ASN A 2 -4.92 8.04 -40.09
N PRO A 3 -6.22 7.79 -39.80
CA PRO A 3 -6.83 8.09 -38.49
C PRO A 3 -6.18 7.30 -37.35
N ILE A 4 -5.55 6.17 -37.66
CA ILE A 4 -4.77 5.35 -36.72
C ILE A 4 -3.54 6.10 -36.19
N ILE A 5 -2.88 6.91 -37.02
CA ILE A 5 -1.68 7.67 -36.63
C ILE A 5 -2.06 8.80 -35.66
N ARG A 6 -3.26 9.38 -35.80
CA ARG A 6 -3.77 10.40 -34.86
C ARG A 6 -4.12 9.81 -33.50
N ILE A 7 -4.68 8.59 -33.47
CA ILE A 7 -5.02 7.91 -32.21
C ILE A 7 -3.74 7.44 -31.49
N VAL A 8 -2.75 6.91 -32.23
CA VAL A 8 -1.44 6.54 -31.66
C VAL A 8 -0.68 7.80 -31.19
N GLY A 9 -0.75 8.90 -31.94
CA GLY A 9 -0.16 10.18 -31.53
C GLY A 9 -0.80 10.76 -30.27
N LEU A 10 -2.12 10.66 -30.12
CA LEU A 10 -2.83 11.12 -28.91
C LEU A 10 -2.52 10.23 -27.70
N PHE A 11 -2.32 8.92 -27.92
CA PHE A 11 -1.97 7.97 -26.86
C PHE A 11 -0.52 8.12 -26.39
N VAL A 12 0.41 8.46 -27.31
CA VAL A 12 1.80 8.78 -26.98
C VAL A 12 1.92 10.13 -26.27
N LEU A 13 1.07 11.12 -26.61
CA LEU A 13 1.04 12.41 -25.91
C LEU A 13 0.48 12.29 -24.49
N LEU A 14 -0.43 11.34 -24.24
CA LEU A 14 -0.98 11.06 -22.90
C LEU A 14 0.00 10.30 -21.99
N LEU A 15 0.91 9.51 -22.57
CA LEU A 15 1.98 8.80 -21.84
C LEU A 15 3.21 9.68 -21.52
N ALA A 16 3.35 10.83 -22.19
CA ALA A 16 4.45 11.77 -21.97
C ALA A 16 4.22 12.76 -20.82
N VAL A 17 3.05 12.73 -20.18
CA VAL A 17 2.73 13.55 -19.00
C VAL A 17 2.76 12.66 -17.75
N ILE A 18 3.95 12.14 -17.44
CA ILE A 18 4.22 11.67 -16.07
C ILE A 18 4.74 12.89 -15.32
N PRO A 19 4.03 13.42 -14.32
CA PRO A 19 4.64 14.38 -13.42
C PRO A 19 5.80 13.67 -12.72
N SER A 20 7.02 14.09 -13.04
CA SER A 20 8.20 13.80 -12.24
C SER A 20 7.99 14.46 -10.88
N PHE A 21 7.31 13.77 -9.97
CA PHE A 21 7.40 14.09 -8.56
C PHE A 21 8.84 13.75 -8.16
N ALA A 22 9.69 14.77 -8.17
CA ALA A 22 10.91 14.76 -7.40
C ALA A 22 10.49 14.60 -5.94
N GLN A 23 10.55 13.35 -5.46
CA GLN A 23 10.45 13.04 -4.05
C GLN A 23 11.60 13.76 -3.36
N SER A 24 11.30 14.89 -2.73
CA SER A 24 12.19 15.45 -1.74
C SER A 24 12.12 14.52 -0.53
N ASP A 25 12.98 13.50 -0.53
CA ASP A 25 13.26 12.68 0.65
C ASP A 25 13.94 13.56 1.71
N SER A 26 13.16 14.46 2.31
CA SER A 26 13.41 14.97 3.64
C SER A 26 12.75 14.01 4.62
N LEU A 27 13.27 12.77 4.63
CA LEU A 27 12.87 11.78 5.62
C LEU A 27 13.11 12.36 7.03
N PRO A 28 12.20 12.14 7.99
CA PRO A 28 12.45 12.41 9.42
C PRO A 28 13.65 11.65 10.00
N THR A 29 14.23 10.71 9.25
CA THR A 29 15.32 9.82 9.66
C THR A 29 16.66 10.53 9.82
N THR A 30 16.99 11.54 9.01
CA THR A 30 18.28 12.25 9.10
C THR A 30 18.43 13.00 10.41
N LYS A 31 17.36 13.61 10.93
CA LYS A 31 17.38 14.35 12.21
C LYS A 31 17.47 13.41 13.42
N ILE A 32 16.88 12.21 13.33
CA ILE A 32 16.95 11.16 14.35
C ILE A 32 18.36 10.54 14.38
N ASP A 33 18.98 10.34 13.21
CA ASP A 33 20.34 9.80 13.10
C ASP A 33 21.39 10.71 13.75
N SER A 34 21.28 12.04 13.61
CA SER A 34 22.20 12.98 14.27
C SER A 34 22.12 12.95 15.80
N ILE A 35 20.92 12.79 16.36
CA ILE A 35 20.72 12.73 17.82
C ILE A 35 21.23 11.39 18.37
N ASN A 36 20.98 10.28 17.66
CA ASN A 36 21.52 8.97 18.05
C ASN A 36 23.06 8.95 17.99
N LEU A 37 23.65 9.53 16.94
CA LEU A 37 25.10 9.62 16.80
C LEU A 37 25.74 10.42 17.93
N THR A 38 25.20 11.59 18.26
CA THR A 38 25.74 12.43 19.34
C THR A 38 25.65 11.77 20.72
N ILE A 39 24.53 11.07 21.01
CA ILE A 39 24.38 10.30 22.26
C ILE A 39 25.38 9.13 22.31
N LEU A 40 25.55 8.40 21.20
CA LEU A 40 26.50 7.30 21.08
C LEU A 40 27.95 7.77 21.20
N GLU A 41 28.30 8.91 20.60
CA GLU A 41 29.64 9.49 20.67
C GLU A 41 29.99 9.93 22.10
N ALA A 42 29.10 10.65 22.77
CA ALA A 42 29.28 11.04 24.17
C ALA A 42 29.42 9.82 25.09
N HIS A 43 28.63 8.77 24.85
CA HIS A 43 28.76 7.49 25.55
C HIS A 43 30.12 6.82 25.30
N ASN A 44 30.54 6.78 24.03
CA ASN A 44 31.80 6.19 23.60
C ASN A 44 33.04 6.90 24.16
N GLN A 45 33.00 8.23 24.32
CA GLN A 45 34.07 8.98 25.00
C GLN A 45 34.16 8.60 26.47
N LYS A 46 33.01 8.49 27.15
CA LYS A 46 32.96 8.07 28.55
C LYS A 46 33.46 6.64 28.75
N LEU A 47 33.19 5.74 27.80
CA LEU A 47 33.72 4.36 27.82
C LEU A 47 35.26 4.34 27.73
N LEU A 48 35.86 5.15 26.87
CA LEU A 48 37.32 5.28 26.75
C LEU A 48 37.97 5.74 28.06
N GLU A 49 37.36 6.70 28.76
CA GLU A 49 37.82 7.18 30.05
C GLU A 49 37.76 6.07 31.13
N MET A 50 36.66 5.31 31.14
CA MET A 50 36.50 4.15 32.03
C MET A 50 37.51 3.03 31.72
N GLU A 51 37.85 2.78 30.46
CA GLU A 51 38.88 1.79 30.08
C GLU A 51 40.27 2.20 30.56
N LYS A 52 40.61 3.50 30.47
CA LYS A 52 41.88 4.02 31.01
C LYS A 52 41.96 3.82 32.52
N GLN A 53 40.90 4.15 33.25
CA GLN A 53 40.83 3.90 34.69
C GLN A 53 40.94 2.42 35.02
N ARG A 54 40.22 1.54 34.32
CA ARG A 54 40.31 0.09 34.55
C ARG A 54 41.72 -0.46 34.33
N LYS A 55 42.43 0.03 33.31
CA LYS A 55 43.83 -0.36 33.08
C LYS A 55 44.73 0.07 34.25
N ALA A 56 44.53 1.28 34.77
CA ALA A 56 45.26 1.75 35.95
C ALA A 56 44.97 0.88 37.18
N ASP A 57 43.69 0.64 37.48
CA ASP A 57 43.27 -0.20 38.61
C ASP A 57 43.73 -1.66 38.48
N SER A 58 43.81 -2.20 37.26
CA SER A 58 44.34 -3.55 37.01
C SER A 58 45.85 -3.64 37.25
N ILE A 59 46.60 -2.56 36.98
CA ILE A 59 48.04 -2.47 37.29
C ILE A 59 48.20 -2.36 38.81
N GLU A 60 47.44 -1.46 39.45
CA GLU A 60 47.44 -1.30 40.91
C GLU A 60 47.08 -2.61 41.62
N LYS A 61 46.07 -3.35 41.13
CA LYS A 61 45.70 -4.66 41.66
C LYS A 61 46.86 -5.68 41.54
N ALA A 62 47.52 -5.75 40.38
CA ALA A 62 48.64 -6.65 40.18
C ALA A 62 49.82 -6.32 41.10
N GLU A 63 50.13 -5.03 41.29
CA GLU A 63 51.16 -4.57 42.23
C GLU A 63 50.80 -4.91 43.69
N LEU A 64 49.54 -4.73 44.09
CA LEU A 64 49.06 -5.07 45.43
C LEU A 64 49.06 -6.59 45.68
N GLU A 65 48.74 -7.40 44.67
CA GLU A 65 48.82 -8.86 44.74
C GLU A 65 50.28 -9.35 44.84
N GLU A 66 51.20 -8.71 44.11
CA GLU A 66 52.63 -8.96 44.21
C GLU A 66 53.18 -8.60 45.61
N GLN A 67 52.79 -7.43 46.13
CA GLN A 67 53.12 -7.02 47.51
C GLN A 67 52.58 -8.01 48.53
N LEU A 68 51.32 -8.47 48.38
CA LEU A 68 50.72 -9.48 49.26
C LEU A 68 51.47 -10.82 49.21
N SER A 69 52.01 -11.20 48.05
CA SER A 69 52.76 -12.44 47.86
C SER A 69 54.17 -12.41 48.46
N SER A 70 54.75 -11.22 48.62
CA SER A 70 56.11 -11.00 49.15
C SER A 70 56.18 -10.84 50.68
N LEU A 71 55.03 -10.65 51.35
CA LEU A 71 54.95 -10.49 52.81
C LEU A 71 55.22 -11.80 53.56
N LYS A 72 55.93 -11.71 54.69
CA LYS A 72 56.21 -12.84 55.59
C LYS A 72 55.03 -13.08 56.54
N THR A 73 54.92 -14.30 57.09
CA THR A 73 53.82 -14.72 58.00
C THR A 73 53.68 -13.92 59.29
N THR A 74 54.62 -13.03 59.62
CA THR A 74 54.62 -12.21 60.84
C THR A 74 53.91 -10.86 60.65
N ASP A 75 53.65 -10.41 59.42
CA ASP A 75 53.14 -9.07 59.09
C ASP A 75 51.61 -9.03 58.90
N ASN A 76 50.86 -9.52 59.89
CA ASN A 76 49.39 -9.66 59.79
C ASN A 76 48.66 -8.33 59.56
N LEU A 77 49.12 -7.22 60.18
CA LEU A 77 48.51 -5.89 60.02
C LEU A 77 48.64 -5.35 58.58
N GLN A 78 49.82 -5.49 57.96
CA GLN A 78 50.03 -5.04 56.57
C GLN A 78 49.25 -5.90 55.58
N LYS A 79 49.15 -7.20 55.85
CA LYS A 79 48.34 -8.13 55.06
C LYS A 79 46.85 -7.75 55.10
N GLU A 80 46.31 -7.40 56.26
CA GLU A 80 44.93 -6.93 56.39
C GLU A 80 44.69 -5.62 55.64
N GLU A 81 45.63 -4.67 55.70
CA GLU A 81 45.53 -3.40 54.97
C GLU A 81 45.53 -3.59 53.45
N LEU A 82 46.42 -4.44 52.92
CA LEU A 82 46.46 -4.77 51.49
C LEU A 82 45.21 -5.52 51.03
N GLN A 83 44.69 -6.44 51.84
CA GLN A 83 43.43 -7.13 51.56
C GLN A 83 42.24 -6.17 51.55
N GLN A 84 42.23 -5.16 52.43
CA GLN A 84 41.20 -4.14 52.44
C GLN A 84 41.27 -3.26 51.18
N LYS A 85 42.48 -2.84 50.76
CA LYS A 85 42.67 -2.10 49.50
C LYS A 85 42.20 -2.89 48.28
N LEU A 86 42.51 -4.19 48.21
CA LEU A 86 42.02 -5.07 47.14
C LEU A 86 40.48 -5.17 47.13
N LYS A 87 39.85 -5.33 48.29
CA LYS A 87 38.38 -5.32 48.40
C LYS A 87 37.76 -3.99 47.98
N ASP A 88 38.38 -2.87 48.35
CA ASP A 88 37.89 -1.54 47.96
C ASP A 88 37.98 -1.33 46.44
N ILE A 89 39.03 -1.84 45.78
CA ILE A 89 39.17 -1.84 44.32
C ILE A 89 38.07 -2.71 43.67
N GLU A 90 37.83 -3.92 44.19
CA GLU A 90 36.79 -4.81 43.68
C GLU A 90 35.37 -4.24 43.86
N GLU A 91 35.09 -3.57 44.97
CA GLU A 91 33.80 -2.91 45.21
C GLU A 91 33.60 -1.71 44.27
N LYS A 92 34.65 -0.89 44.06
CA LYS A 92 34.62 0.19 43.06
C LYS A 92 34.36 -0.36 41.65
N GLU A 93 35.00 -1.45 41.27
CA GLU A 93 34.79 -2.10 39.97
C GLU A 93 33.33 -2.58 39.82
N ARG A 94 32.78 -3.21 40.84
CA ARG A 94 31.39 -3.68 40.88
C ARG A 94 30.39 -2.52 40.73
N GLN A 95 30.62 -1.42 41.43
CA GLN A 95 29.80 -0.20 41.32
C GLN A 95 29.90 0.43 39.92
N ARG A 96 31.10 0.48 39.32
CA ARG A 96 31.26 0.97 37.94
C ARG A 96 30.50 0.11 36.94
N LEU A 97 30.56 -1.22 37.07
CA LEU A 97 29.81 -2.12 36.21
C LEU A 97 28.30 -1.91 36.36
N ALA A 98 27.79 -1.80 37.59
CA ALA A 98 26.38 -1.52 37.86
C ALA A 98 25.94 -0.19 37.22
N ASN A 99 26.76 0.87 37.33
CA ASN A 99 26.50 2.17 36.71
C ASN A 99 26.49 2.09 35.17
N LYS A 100 27.36 1.28 34.56
CA LYS A 100 27.37 1.04 33.10
C LYS A 100 26.08 0.37 32.65
N ILE A 101 25.68 -0.70 33.35
CA ILE A 101 24.44 -1.45 33.06
C ILE A 101 23.23 -0.51 33.15
N ALA A 102 23.08 0.21 34.26
CA ALA A 102 21.98 1.16 34.45
C ALA A 102 21.96 2.26 33.37
N LYS A 103 23.13 2.74 32.94
CA LYS A 103 23.21 3.74 31.87
C LYS A 103 22.79 3.16 30.53
N ILE A 104 23.23 1.95 30.18
CA ILE A 104 22.82 1.28 28.94
C ILE A 104 21.31 0.97 28.95
N ASP A 105 20.78 0.51 30.08
CA ASP A 105 19.34 0.25 30.25
C ASP A 105 18.51 1.52 30.00
N SER A 106 18.98 2.69 30.47
CA SER A 106 18.29 3.97 30.25
C SER A 106 18.19 4.40 28.78
N ILE A 107 19.13 3.96 27.93
CA ILE A 107 19.21 4.35 26.53
C ILE A 107 18.76 3.23 25.56
N ARG A 108 18.56 2.01 26.05
CA ARG A 108 18.27 0.82 25.23
C ARG A 108 17.04 0.99 24.33
N HIS A 109 16.01 1.68 24.80
CA HIS A 109 14.75 1.86 24.07
C HIS A 109 14.83 2.89 22.94
N ASN A 110 15.78 3.82 23.00
CA ASN A 110 15.87 4.95 22.07
C ASN A 110 16.96 4.79 21.01
N ILE A 111 17.92 3.87 21.23
CA ILE A 111 19.06 3.67 20.34
C ILE A 111 18.78 2.55 19.33
N LYS A 112 18.91 2.90 18.05
CA LYS A 112 18.88 1.94 16.95
C LYS A 112 20.27 1.36 16.74
N GLY A 113 20.37 0.03 16.76
CA GLY A 113 21.61 -0.67 16.41
C GLY A 113 21.79 -0.80 14.89
N TYR A 114 23.02 -1.08 14.46
CA TYR A 114 23.33 -1.32 13.06
C TYR A 114 23.26 -2.82 12.74
N PRO A 115 22.47 -3.25 11.74
CA PRO A 115 22.26 -4.65 11.47
C PRO A 115 23.50 -5.29 10.81
N VAL A 116 23.88 -6.47 11.29
CA VAL A 116 24.77 -7.38 10.57
C VAL A 116 23.93 -8.21 9.62
N ILE A 117 24.26 -8.13 8.33
CA ILE A 117 23.52 -8.75 7.24
C ILE A 117 24.19 -10.08 6.88
N GLY A 118 23.40 -11.15 6.87
CA GLY A 118 23.81 -12.48 6.41
C GLY A 118 23.76 -12.63 4.89
N ALA A 119 24.21 -13.79 4.40
CA ALA A 119 24.31 -14.08 2.96
C ALA A 119 22.96 -14.06 2.23
N LEU A 120 21.85 -14.30 2.94
CA LEU A 120 20.49 -14.24 2.38
C LEU A 120 19.84 -12.85 2.51
N SER A 121 20.64 -11.80 2.78
CA SER A 121 20.17 -10.44 3.07
C SER A 121 19.24 -10.35 4.30
N ASP A 122 19.33 -11.32 5.21
CA ASP A 122 18.65 -11.33 6.50
C ASP A 122 19.47 -10.59 7.56
N THR A 123 18.80 -10.01 8.56
CA THR A 123 19.49 -9.42 9.72
C THR A 123 19.78 -10.50 10.76
N LEU A 124 21.04 -10.70 11.09
CA LEU A 124 21.47 -11.72 12.07
C LEU A 124 21.37 -11.21 13.49
N PHE A 125 21.95 -10.03 13.73
CA PHE A 125 21.95 -9.33 15.03
C PHE A 125 22.37 -7.88 14.81
N ASN A 126 22.21 -7.05 15.83
CA ASN A 126 22.54 -5.63 15.78
C ASN A 126 23.82 -5.31 16.56
N VAL A 127 24.62 -4.39 16.03
CA VAL A 127 25.82 -3.86 16.68
C VAL A 127 25.54 -2.45 17.18
N TYR A 128 25.83 -2.22 18.46
CA TYR A 128 25.58 -0.94 19.14
C TYR A 128 26.87 -0.22 19.53
N THR A 129 27.98 -0.96 19.69
CA THR A 129 29.23 -0.44 20.26
C THR A 129 30.35 -0.40 19.23
N LYS A 130 31.25 0.57 19.40
CA LYS A 130 32.48 0.67 18.63
C LYS A 130 33.55 -0.27 19.19
N ILE A 131 34.47 -0.73 18.34
CA ILE A 131 35.68 -1.46 18.77
C ILE A 131 36.88 -0.81 18.10
N GLY A 132 37.86 -0.38 18.90
CA GLY A 132 39.03 0.34 18.40
C GLY A 132 38.63 1.59 17.60
N ALA A 133 39.11 1.67 16.36
CA ALA A 133 38.79 2.77 15.43
C ALA A 133 37.47 2.57 14.67
N PHE A 134 36.87 1.38 14.68
CA PHE A 134 35.67 1.08 13.91
C PHE A 134 34.42 1.62 14.59
N THR A 135 33.66 2.46 13.89
CA THR A 135 32.32 2.86 14.32
C THR A 135 31.38 1.64 14.35
N PRO A 136 30.25 1.68 15.10
CA PRO A 136 29.30 0.57 15.12
C PRO A 136 28.78 0.19 13.73
N ARG A 137 28.61 1.18 12.83
CA ARG A 137 28.20 0.98 11.44
C ARG A 137 29.28 0.25 10.63
N GLU A 138 30.52 0.75 10.64
CA GLU A 138 31.64 0.14 9.91
C GLU A 138 31.93 -1.27 10.43
N ARG A 139 31.80 -1.48 11.74
CA ARG A 139 31.92 -2.79 12.37
C ARG A 139 30.84 -3.74 11.84
N ALA A 140 29.57 -3.34 11.84
CA ALA A 140 28.49 -4.17 11.30
C ALA A 140 28.71 -4.53 9.82
N GLN A 141 29.16 -3.56 9.02
CA GLN A 141 29.48 -3.77 7.60
C GLN A 141 30.67 -4.72 7.40
N SER A 142 31.75 -4.54 8.14
CA SER A 142 32.94 -5.40 8.07
C SER A 142 32.60 -6.85 8.47
N ILE A 143 31.79 -7.03 9.51
CA ILE A 143 31.31 -8.36 9.93
C ILE A 143 30.47 -8.99 8.82
N SER A 144 29.52 -8.23 8.24
CA SER A 144 28.67 -8.72 7.14
C SER A 144 29.50 -9.15 5.92
N GLN A 145 30.53 -8.37 5.56
CA GLN A 145 31.45 -8.70 4.47
C GLN A 145 32.24 -9.98 4.74
N LYS A 146 32.75 -10.16 5.96
CA LYS A 146 33.47 -11.38 6.35
C LYS A 146 32.55 -12.61 6.33
N ILE A 147 31.31 -12.48 6.80
CA ILE A 147 30.31 -13.55 6.76
C ILE A 147 30.00 -13.94 5.30
N ASN A 148 29.83 -12.95 4.42
CA ASN A 148 29.63 -13.23 2.99
C ASN A 148 30.86 -13.91 2.36
N GLY A 149 32.07 -13.46 2.69
CA GLY A 149 33.30 -14.12 2.22
C GLY A 149 33.41 -15.58 2.68
N LEU A 150 32.93 -15.92 3.87
CA LEU A 150 32.85 -17.31 4.34
C LEU A 150 31.77 -18.12 3.64
N TYR A 151 30.65 -17.49 3.30
CA TYR A 151 29.61 -18.12 2.51
C TYR A 151 30.12 -18.48 1.10
N ASP A 152 30.91 -17.59 0.49
CA ASP A 152 31.51 -17.77 -0.84
C ASP A 152 32.67 -18.80 -0.85
N ASP A 153 33.23 -19.18 0.30
CA ASP A 153 34.24 -20.23 0.41
C ASP A 153 33.61 -21.62 0.27
N ASP A 154 33.78 -22.26 -0.89
CA ASP A 154 33.27 -23.61 -1.18
C ASP A 154 33.80 -24.68 -0.23
N PHE A 155 34.98 -24.49 0.37
CA PHE A 155 35.62 -25.45 1.28
C PHE A 155 35.38 -25.15 2.76
N LEU A 156 34.45 -24.22 3.06
CA LEU A 156 34.09 -23.85 4.42
C LEU A 156 33.68 -25.05 5.27
N LYS A 157 34.40 -25.26 6.37
CA LYS A 157 33.99 -26.20 7.43
C LYS A 157 33.30 -25.43 8.55
N LEU A 158 31.97 -25.53 8.63
CA LEU A 158 31.16 -24.81 9.63
C LEU A 158 31.60 -25.09 11.07
N ASP A 159 32.04 -26.32 11.37
CA ASP A 159 32.49 -26.70 12.71
C ASP A 159 33.82 -26.05 13.12
N SER A 160 34.58 -25.52 12.17
CA SER A 160 35.82 -24.79 12.41
C SER A 160 35.61 -23.33 12.81
N ILE A 161 34.38 -22.80 12.73
CA ILE A 161 34.05 -21.49 13.30
C ILE A 161 33.92 -21.66 14.82
N GLN A 162 34.77 -20.98 15.59
CA GLN A 162 34.84 -21.14 17.05
C GLN A 162 34.98 -19.78 17.74
N SER A 163 34.48 -19.69 18.96
CA SER A 163 34.69 -18.55 19.86
C SER A 163 35.90 -18.83 20.75
N LEU A 164 36.95 -18.02 20.63
CA LEU A 164 38.15 -18.10 21.46
C LEU A 164 38.24 -16.88 22.38
N LYS A 165 38.68 -17.08 23.63
CA LYS A 165 38.93 -15.98 24.55
C LYS A 165 40.24 -15.28 24.19
N SER A 166 40.19 -13.96 24.03
CA SER A 166 41.31 -13.10 23.64
C SER A 166 41.33 -11.87 24.55
N ASP A 167 42.31 -11.81 25.46
CA ASP A 167 42.38 -10.83 26.56
C ASP A 167 41.07 -10.71 27.35
N ASN A 168 40.28 -9.66 27.06
CA ASN A 168 39.02 -9.32 27.68
C ASN A 168 37.83 -9.32 26.70
N MET A 169 37.99 -10.00 25.56
CA MET A 169 37.00 -10.17 24.52
C MET A 169 36.91 -11.65 24.12
N TYR A 170 35.86 -12.00 23.41
CA TYR A 170 35.71 -13.31 22.78
C TYR A 170 35.71 -13.12 21.27
N ASP A 171 36.73 -13.66 20.61
CA ASP A 171 36.90 -13.60 19.17
C ASP A 171 36.21 -14.78 18.51
N ILE A 172 35.30 -14.49 17.58
CA ILE A 172 34.72 -15.48 16.69
C ILE A 172 35.67 -15.59 15.49
N VAL A 173 36.35 -16.73 15.39
CA VAL A 173 37.41 -16.97 14.42
C VAL A 173 37.07 -18.13 13.50
N TYR A 174 37.54 -18.01 12.26
CA TYR A 174 37.64 -19.10 11.32
C TYR A 174 39.05 -19.13 10.75
N GLN A 175 39.79 -20.21 11.02
CA GLN A 175 41.20 -20.34 10.65
C GLN A 175 42.04 -19.15 11.14
N ASN A 176 42.61 -18.35 10.23
CA ASN A 176 43.41 -17.17 10.53
C ASN A 176 42.60 -15.86 10.53
N THR A 177 41.29 -15.91 10.30
CA THR A 177 40.45 -14.72 10.16
C THR A 177 39.55 -14.54 11.38
N ILE A 178 39.68 -13.40 12.04
CA ILE A 178 38.73 -12.94 13.07
C ILE A 178 37.51 -12.37 12.35
N ILE A 179 36.37 -13.07 12.46
CA ILE A 179 35.08 -12.64 11.90
C ILE A 179 34.58 -11.42 12.68
N MET A 180 34.50 -11.56 14.01
CA MET A 180 34.14 -10.48 14.91
C MET A 180 34.70 -10.74 16.32
N SER A 181 34.85 -9.66 17.09
CA SER A 181 35.16 -9.72 18.52
C SER A 181 33.95 -9.28 19.32
N VAL A 182 33.61 -10.00 20.39
CA VAL A 182 32.52 -9.69 21.32
C VAL A 182 33.12 -9.10 22.59
N SER A 183 32.78 -7.85 22.88
CA SER A 183 33.24 -7.13 24.06
C SER A 183 32.25 -7.24 25.22
N GLU A 184 32.68 -6.86 26.43
CA GLU A 184 31.79 -6.71 27.59
C GLU A 184 30.67 -5.71 27.33
N ASN A 185 30.96 -4.62 26.63
CA ASN A 185 29.96 -3.61 26.29
C ASN A 185 28.86 -4.22 25.40
N ASP A 186 29.22 -5.06 24.42
CA ASP A 186 28.24 -5.76 23.59
C ASP A 186 27.35 -6.69 24.42
N ALA A 187 27.94 -7.41 25.38
CA ALA A 187 27.21 -8.31 26.26
C ALA A 187 26.16 -7.57 27.11
N ILE A 188 26.50 -6.39 27.64
CA ILE A 188 25.58 -5.55 28.42
C ILE A 188 24.39 -5.06 27.57
N TRP A 189 24.59 -4.78 26.27
CA TRP A 189 23.49 -4.41 25.37
C TRP A 189 22.44 -5.51 25.22
N TYR A 190 22.89 -6.77 25.20
CA TYR A 190 22.05 -7.97 25.11
C TYR A 190 21.64 -8.56 26.46
N GLY A 191 22.06 -7.96 27.59
CA GLY A 191 21.78 -8.48 28.94
C GLY A 191 22.38 -9.87 29.18
N SER A 192 23.50 -10.17 28.52
CA SER A 192 24.17 -11.48 28.57
C SER A 192 25.61 -11.32 29.09
N ASN A 193 26.33 -12.43 29.23
CA ASN A 193 27.77 -12.41 29.48
C ASN A 193 28.54 -12.55 28.15
N PRO A 194 29.79 -12.06 28.05
CA PRO A 194 30.52 -12.03 26.77
C PRO A 194 30.74 -13.41 26.16
N GLU A 195 31.00 -14.42 26.98
CA GLU A 195 31.20 -15.81 26.55
C GLU A 195 29.94 -16.39 25.92
N LYS A 196 28.81 -16.29 26.63
CA LYS A 196 27.50 -16.77 26.20
C LYS A 196 27.06 -16.04 24.94
N LEU A 197 27.25 -14.72 24.87
CA LEU A 197 26.91 -13.94 23.69
C LEU A 197 27.78 -14.34 22.48
N ALA A 198 29.08 -14.58 22.68
CA ALA A 198 29.95 -15.04 21.61
C ALA A 198 29.55 -16.43 21.09
N ILE A 199 29.14 -17.34 21.96
CA ILE A 199 28.61 -18.65 21.56
C ILE A 199 27.29 -18.49 20.78
N GLU A 200 26.39 -17.62 21.26
CA GLU A 200 25.12 -17.35 20.59
C GLU A 200 25.32 -16.77 19.18
N PHE A 201 26.15 -15.74 19.04
CA PHE A 201 26.50 -15.18 17.73
C PHE A 201 27.21 -16.18 16.84
N THR A 202 28.11 -17.00 17.39
CA THR A 202 28.76 -18.09 16.64
C THR A 202 27.73 -19.04 16.04
N ASN A 203 26.74 -19.46 16.84
CA ASN A 203 25.67 -20.34 16.39
C ASN A 203 24.75 -19.67 15.36
N THR A 204 24.42 -18.39 15.55
CA THR A 204 23.61 -17.61 14.60
C THR A 204 24.32 -17.48 13.24
N ILE A 205 25.62 -17.18 13.24
CA ILE A 205 26.43 -17.11 12.02
C ILE A 205 26.50 -18.49 11.33
N LYS A 206 26.82 -19.56 12.08
CA LYS A 206 26.84 -20.93 11.55
C LYS A 206 25.51 -21.31 10.91
N ASN A 207 24.40 -21.06 11.60
CA ASN A 207 23.06 -21.40 11.12
C ASN A 207 22.67 -20.59 9.88
N SER A 208 23.01 -19.30 9.84
CA SER A 208 22.77 -18.45 8.66
C SER A 208 23.54 -18.95 7.44
N ILE A 209 24.84 -19.23 7.59
CA ILE A 209 25.66 -19.73 6.48
C ILE A 209 25.20 -21.12 6.04
N LYS A 210 24.90 -22.02 6.99
CA LYS A 210 24.36 -23.35 6.71
C LYS A 210 23.07 -23.26 5.90
N LYS A 211 22.12 -22.44 6.36
CA LYS A 211 20.85 -22.21 5.67
C LYS A 211 21.07 -21.62 4.27
N ALA A 212 21.96 -20.65 4.14
CA ALA A 212 22.31 -20.05 2.85
C ALA A 212 22.86 -21.11 1.87
N LYS A 213 23.80 -21.96 2.30
CA LYS A 213 24.35 -23.06 1.49
C LYS A 213 23.34 -24.16 1.18
N GLU A 214 22.45 -24.50 2.11
CA GLU A 214 21.35 -25.44 1.86
C GLU A 214 20.36 -24.90 0.84
N GLU A 215 20.07 -23.59 0.87
CA GLU A 215 19.18 -22.93 -0.09
C GLU A 215 19.79 -22.79 -1.49
N THR A 216 21.13 -22.74 -1.60
CA THR A 216 21.85 -22.73 -2.88
C THR A 216 22.35 -24.11 -3.34
N SER A 217 22.10 -25.16 -2.55
CA SER A 217 22.40 -26.54 -2.91
C SER A 217 21.81 -26.90 -4.28
N THR A 218 22.61 -27.58 -5.10
CA THR A 218 22.24 -28.01 -6.47
C THR A 218 20.95 -28.83 -6.50
N THR A 219 20.67 -29.61 -5.46
CA THR A 219 19.41 -30.36 -5.32
C THR A 219 18.20 -29.44 -5.19
N LYS A 220 18.28 -28.37 -4.39
CA LYS A 220 17.20 -27.38 -4.25
C LYS A 220 17.03 -26.57 -5.54
N LEU A 221 18.13 -26.27 -6.23
CA LEU A 221 18.10 -25.61 -7.53
C LEU A 221 17.37 -26.48 -8.57
N LEU A 222 17.63 -27.79 -8.62
CA LEU A 222 16.90 -28.73 -9.49
C LEU A 222 15.41 -28.80 -9.18
N ILE A 223 15.02 -28.84 -7.89
CA ILE A 223 13.61 -28.81 -7.48
C ILE A 223 12.93 -27.51 -7.94
N ARG A 224 13.61 -26.36 -7.77
CA ARG A 224 13.10 -25.06 -8.21
C ARG A 224 12.93 -25.00 -9.72
N ILE A 225 13.91 -25.48 -10.49
CA ILE A 225 13.80 -25.60 -11.96
C ILE A 225 12.60 -26.47 -12.32
N GLY A 226 12.42 -27.62 -11.66
CA GLY A 226 11.25 -28.50 -11.86
C GLY A 226 9.92 -27.79 -11.59
N LEU A 227 9.82 -27.04 -10.50
CA LEU A 227 8.64 -26.23 -10.19
C LEU A 227 8.40 -25.11 -11.21
N SER A 228 9.45 -24.44 -11.69
CA SER A 228 9.34 -23.42 -12.74
C SER A 228 8.85 -24.01 -14.06
N ILE A 229 9.36 -25.19 -14.45
CA ILE A 229 8.88 -25.91 -15.64
C ILE A 229 7.40 -26.28 -15.48
N LEU A 230 6.98 -26.74 -14.29
CA LEU A 230 5.57 -27.03 -14.00
C LEU A 230 4.68 -25.79 -14.16
N VAL A 231 5.11 -24.63 -13.63
CA VAL A 231 4.38 -23.37 -13.77
C VAL A 231 4.30 -22.93 -15.24
N ILE A 232 5.39 -23.06 -16.00
CA ILE A 232 5.41 -22.75 -17.43
C ILE A 232 4.48 -23.70 -18.21
N ALA A 233 4.48 -24.99 -17.88
CA ALA A 233 3.59 -25.98 -18.49
C ALA A 233 2.11 -25.66 -18.20
N LEU A 234 1.80 -25.26 -16.97
CA LEU A 234 0.45 -24.84 -16.59
C LEU A 234 0.05 -23.55 -17.33
N ALA A 235 0.92 -22.55 -17.39
CA ALA A 235 0.67 -21.32 -18.13
C ALA A 235 0.43 -21.62 -19.62
N TRP A 236 1.27 -22.46 -20.23
CA TRP A 236 1.09 -22.91 -21.62
C TRP A 236 -0.24 -23.63 -21.83
N PHE A 237 -0.65 -24.49 -20.91
CA PHE A 237 -1.96 -25.14 -20.95
C PHE A 237 -3.11 -24.11 -20.91
N VAL A 238 -3.01 -23.09 -20.06
CA VAL A 238 -4.00 -22.00 -19.99
C VAL A 238 -4.03 -21.20 -21.30
N PHE A 239 -2.86 -20.85 -21.87
CA PHE A 239 -2.77 -20.23 -23.19
C PHE A 239 -3.48 -21.06 -24.27
N TRP A 240 -3.25 -22.36 -24.27
CA TRP A 240 -3.88 -23.29 -25.21
C TRP A 240 -5.40 -23.33 -25.05
N VAL A 241 -5.91 -23.40 -23.81
CA VAL A 241 -7.36 -23.37 -23.52
C VAL A 241 -7.98 -22.07 -24.00
N ILE A 242 -7.37 -20.92 -23.72
CA ILE A 242 -7.86 -19.60 -24.15
C ILE A 242 -7.89 -19.50 -25.67
N GLY A 243 -6.82 -19.94 -26.35
CA GLY A 243 -6.76 -19.98 -27.81
C GLY A 243 -7.88 -20.82 -28.42
N LYS A 244 -8.12 -22.01 -27.84
CA LYS A 244 -9.21 -22.91 -28.28
C LYS A 244 -10.60 -22.32 -28.01
N ALA A 245 -10.80 -21.70 -26.84
CA ALA A 245 -12.04 -21.02 -26.49
C ALA A 245 -12.32 -19.84 -27.43
N HIS A 246 -11.33 -19.03 -27.74
CA HIS A 246 -11.44 -17.92 -28.69
C HIS A 246 -11.81 -18.40 -30.10
N GLY A 247 -11.18 -19.47 -30.58
CA GLY A 247 -11.54 -20.08 -31.89
C GLY A 247 -12.94 -20.69 -31.92
N ARG A 248 -13.47 -21.17 -30.78
CA ARG A 248 -14.88 -21.57 -30.67
C ARG A 248 -15.81 -20.36 -30.63
N LEU A 249 -15.43 -19.31 -29.93
CA LEU A 249 -16.19 -18.07 -29.81
C LEU A 249 -16.36 -17.40 -31.18
N ILE A 250 -15.29 -17.27 -31.96
CA ILE A 250 -15.35 -16.71 -33.32
C ILE A 250 -16.32 -17.50 -34.19
N ARG A 251 -16.18 -18.83 -34.26
CA ARG A 251 -17.08 -19.68 -35.04
C ARG A 251 -18.53 -19.58 -34.59
N TYR A 252 -18.76 -19.46 -33.28
CA TYR A 252 -20.09 -19.28 -32.73
C TYR A 252 -20.70 -17.93 -33.15
N ILE A 253 -19.91 -16.83 -33.09
CA ILE A 253 -20.32 -15.50 -33.53
C ILE A 253 -20.65 -15.50 -35.03
N GLU A 254 -19.79 -16.10 -35.86
CA GLU A 254 -20.00 -16.22 -37.31
C GLU A 254 -21.26 -17.03 -37.64
N SER A 255 -21.48 -18.16 -36.96
CA SER A 255 -22.66 -19.02 -37.19
C SER A 255 -23.99 -18.38 -36.78
N LYS A 256 -23.96 -17.37 -35.90
CA LYS A 256 -25.16 -16.65 -35.42
C LYS A 256 -25.26 -15.23 -35.93
N LYS A 257 -24.40 -14.84 -36.89
CA LYS A 257 -24.36 -13.52 -37.52
C LYS A 257 -25.76 -13.01 -37.89
N GLU A 258 -26.54 -13.82 -38.60
CA GLU A 258 -27.87 -13.43 -39.09
C GLU A 258 -28.93 -13.25 -37.98
N LYS A 259 -28.74 -13.90 -36.83
CA LYS A 259 -29.66 -13.77 -35.67
C LYS A 259 -29.32 -12.61 -34.76
N TRP A 260 -28.03 -12.28 -34.61
CA TRP A 260 -27.54 -11.31 -33.62
C TRP A 260 -27.20 -9.95 -34.23
N LEU A 261 -26.78 -9.90 -35.49
CA LEU A 261 -26.34 -8.69 -36.16
C LEU A 261 -27.38 -8.32 -37.22
N LYS A 262 -28.32 -7.47 -36.84
CA LYS A 262 -29.28 -6.86 -37.78
C LYS A 262 -28.69 -5.56 -38.29
N ASN A 263 -28.95 -5.23 -39.55
CA ASN A 263 -28.54 -3.93 -40.10
C ASN A 263 -29.08 -2.81 -39.19
N LEU A 264 -28.16 -2.06 -38.57
CA LEU A 264 -28.47 -0.86 -37.82
C LEU A 264 -28.79 0.27 -38.81
N SER A 265 -29.99 0.21 -39.37
CA SER A 265 -30.59 1.27 -40.17
C SER A 265 -31.38 2.19 -39.24
N TYR A 266 -31.04 3.48 -39.26
CA TYR A 266 -31.91 4.52 -38.72
C TYR A 266 -32.41 5.35 -39.90
N LYS A 267 -33.69 5.18 -40.24
CA LYS A 267 -34.30 5.76 -41.45
C LYS A 267 -33.54 5.31 -42.71
N ASP A 268 -33.10 6.25 -43.55
CA ASP A 268 -32.45 5.99 -44.85
C ASP A 268 -30.90 5.93 -44.78
N TYR A 269 -30.31 5.92 -43.57
CA TYR A 269 -28.87 5.85 -43.39
C TYR A 269 -28.46 4.53 -42.71
N VAL A 270 -27.67 3.72 -43.41
CA VAL A 270 -27.05 2.51 -42.85
C VAL A 270 -25.78 2.95 -42.12
N PHE A 271 -25.86 3.02 -40.79
CA PHE A 271 -24.75 3.53 -39.96
C PHE A 271 -23.58 2.54 -39.92
N MET A 272 -23.89 1.24 -39.88
CA MET A 272 -22.93 0.14 -40.07
C MET A 272 -23.66 -1.04 -40.71
N THR A 273 -23.08 -1.60 -41.77
CA THR A 273 -23.56 -2.87 -42.36
C THR A 273 -23.27 -4.02 -41.39
N ALA A 274 -24.09 -5.08 -41.38
CA ALA A 274 -23.86 -6.27 -40.54
C ALA A 274 -22.44 -6.88 -40.68
N ASP A 275 -21.80 -6.71 -41.84
CA ASP A 275 -20.39 -7.08 -42.07
C ASP A 275 -19.40 -6.20 -41.31
N GLN A 276 -19.64 -4.89 -41.27
CA GLN A 276 -18.80 -3.93 -40.53
C GLN A 276 -18.93 -4.14 -39.02
N GLU A 277 -20.13 -4.46 -38.55
CA GLU A 277 -20.39 -4.80 -37.15
C GLU A 277 -19.65 -6.09 -36.75
N LEU A 278 -19.72 -7.13 -37.59
CA LEU A 278 -18.99 -8.38 -37.37
C LEU A 278 -17.47 -8.16 -37.31
N GLN A 279 -16.91 -7.37 -38.24
CA GLN A 279 -15.48 -7.06 -38.22
C GLN A 279 -15.07 -6.29 -36.95
N THR A 280 -15.92 -5.37 -36.49
CA THR A 280 -15.70 -4.64 -35.23
C THR A 280 -15.70 -5.58 -34.02
N VAL A 281 -16.66 -6.52 -33.94
CA VAL A 281 -16.72 -7.54 -32.89
C VAL A 281 -15.50 -8.47 -32.92
N LEU A 282 -15.09 -8.92 -34.12
CA LEU A 282 -13.90 -9.74 -34.29
C LEU A 282 -12.61 -9.00 -33.92
N PHE A 283 -12.53 -7.70 -34.21
CA PHE A 283 -11.42 -6.85 -33.77
C PHE A 283 -11.40 -6.70 -32.25
N LEU A 284 -12.55 -6.42 -31.62
CA LEU A 284 -12.68 -6.28 -30.18
C LEU A 284 -12.30 -7.58 -29.45
N THR A 285 -12.74 -8.73 -29.95
CA THR A 285 -12.39 -10.04 -29.38
C THR A 285 -10.91 -10.39 -29.56
N LYS A 286 -10.26 -9.94 -30.64
CA LYS A 286 -8.80 -10.04 -30.80
C LYS A 286 -8.05 -9.18 -29.77
N ILE A 287 -8.48 -7.94 -29.55
CA ILE A 287 -7.91 -7.07 -28.51
C ILE A 287 -8.11 -7.71 -27.13
N LEU A 288 -9.32 -8.20 -26.84
CA LEU A 288 -9.61 -8.86 -25.57
C LEU A 288 -8.69 -10.06 -25.34
N ARG A 289 -8.45 -10.89 -26.35
CA ARG A 289 -7.49 -12.01 -26.27
C ARG A 289 -6.07 -11.51 -25.96
N LEU A 290 -5.62 -10.45 -26.60
CA LEU A 290 -4.30 -9.86 -26.35
C LEU A 290 -4.18 -9.37 -24.89
N ILE A 291 -5.21 -8.70 -24.37
CA ILE A 291 -5.27 -8.26 -22.98
C ILE A 291 -5.21 -9.45 -22.03
N VAL A 292 -6.00 -10.50 -22.28
CA VAL A 292 -5.99 -11.72 -21.45
C VAL A 292 -4.61 -12.38 -21.46
N TYR A 293 -3.93 -12.44 -22.62
CA TYR A 293 -2.56 -12.96 -22.70
C TYR A 293 -1.56 -12.09 -21.94
N ALA A 294 -1.65 -10.77 -22.06
CA ALA A 294 -0.82 -9.85 -21.30
C ALA A 294 -1.01 -10.05 -19.78
N ILE A 295 -2.26 -10.17 -19.31
CA ILE A 295 -2.58 -10.46 -17.90
C ILE A 295 -1.99 -11.80 -17.47
N LEU A 296 -2.11 -12.85 -18.30
CA LEU A 296 -1.60 -14.17 -17.99
C LEU A 296 -0.06 -14.18 -17.84
N ILE A 297 0.67 -13.55 -18.78
CA ILE A 297 2.13 -13.39 -18.68
C ILE A 297 2.47 -12.62 -17.40
N TYR A 298 1.76 -11.51 -17.18
CA TYR A 298 1.99 -10.62 -16.07
C TYR A 298 1.76 -11.27 -14.70
N ILE A 299 0.83 -12.22 -14.57
CA ILE A 299 0.63 -13.02 -13.34
C ILE A 299 1.65 -14.16 -13.22
N THR A 300 2.00 -14.80 -14.34
CA THR A 300 2.91 -15.96 -14.34
C THR A 300 4.34 -15.55 -13.96
N LEU A 301 4.79 -14.38 -14.41
CA LEU A 301 6.16 -13.92 -14.21
C LEU A 301 6.54 -13.70 -12.73
N PRO A 302 5.73 -13.01 -11.89
CA PRO A 302 5.95 -12.95 -10.44
C PRO A 302 5.95 -14.32 -9.75
N ILE A 303 5.08 -15.24 -10.18
CA ILE A 303 5.04 -16.60 -9.62
C ILE A 303 6.37 -17.33 -9.89
N ILE A 304 6.90 -17.25 -11.12
CA ILE A 304 8.19 -17.83 -11.45
C ILE A 304 9.31 -17.19 -10.62
N PHE A 305 9.32 -15.85 -10.49
CA PHE A 305 10.32 -15.15 -9.69
C PHE A 305 10.23 -15.50 -8.20
N SER A 306 9.04 -15.74 -7.66
CA SER A 306 8.86 -16.13 -6.26
C SER A 306 9.50 -17.49 -5.91
N ILE A 307 9.72 -18.37 -6.92
CA ILE A 307 10.35 -19.69 -6.73
C ILE A 307 11.86 -19.55 -6.46
N PHE A 308 12.50 -18.51 -7.00
CA PHE A 308 13.94 -18.29 -6.87
C PHE A 308 14.25 -17.25 -5.77
N PRO A 309 15.16 -17.53 -4.82
CA PRO A 309 15.49 -16.58 -3.74
C PRO A 309 15.99 -15.24 -4.26
N PHE A 310 16.86 -15.25 -5.27
CA PHE A 310 17.49 -14.04 -5.81
C PHE A 310 16.49 -13.09 -6.50
N SER A 311 15.34 -13.58 -6.96
CA SER A 311 14.31 -12.76 -7.64
C SER A 311 13.03 -12.59 -6.82
N ARG A 312 13.01 -13.03 -5.56
CA ARG A 312 11.85 -12.90 -4.66
C ARG A 312 11.44 -11.44 -4.45
N ASN A 313 12.39 -10.53 -4.29
CA ASN A 313 12.09 -9.10 -4.16
C ASN A 313 11.41 -8.50 -5.40
N TRP A 314 11.75 -9.00 -6.60
CA TRP A 314 11.08 -8.61 -7.84
C TRP A 314 9.66 -9.18 -7.90
N ALA A 315 9.48 -10.42 -7.46
CA ALA A 315 8.15 -11.02 -7.33
C ALA A 315 7.25 -10.17 -6.41
N ASP A 316 7.74 -9.83 -5.22
CA ASP A 316 6.99 -9.04 -4.23
C ASP A 316 6.63 -7.66 -4.77
N SER A 317 7.57 -7.00 -5.46
CA SER A 317 7.34 -5.69 -6.09
C SER A 317 6.28 -5.77 -7.19
N LEU A 318 6.32 -6.79 -8.04
CA LEU A 318 5.33 -7.00 -9.10
C LEU A 318 3.96 -7.40 -8.54
N PHE A 319 3.91 -8.24 -7.50
CA PHE A 319 2.68 -8.57 -6.78
C PHE A 319 2.05 -7.33 -6.15
N HIS A 320 2.85 -6.44 -5.56
CA HIS A 320 2.37 -5.19 -5.01
C HIS A 320 1.78 -4.28 -6.10
N LEU A 321 2.43 -4.19 -7.27
CA LEU A 321 1.95 -3.43 -8.42
C LEU A 321 0.59 -3.97 -8.93
N ILE A 322 0.34 -5.28 -8.86
CA ILE A 322 -0.96 -5.91 -9.17
C ILE A 322 -2.00 -5.57 -8.10
N TRP A 323 -1.66 -5.81 -6.84
CA TRP A 323 -2.66 -5.84 -5.77
C TRP A 323 -3.10 -4.44 -5.33
N MET A 324 -2.21 -3.45 -5.42
CA MET A 324 -2.49 -2.10 -4.94
C MET A 324 -3.68 -1.44 -5.69
N PRO A 325 -3.76 -1.42 -7.03
CA PRO A 325 -4.92 -0.87 -7.74
C PRO A 325 -6.22 -1.64 -7.45
N PHE A 326 -6.15 -2.98 -7.43
CA PHE A 326 -7.33 -3.82 -7.14
C PHE A 326 -7.87 -3.58 -5.72
N LYS A 327 -6.99 -3.55 -4.72
CA LYS A 327 -7.35 -3.22 -3.34
C LYS A 327 -7.93 -1.81 -3.25
N GLY A 328 -7.37 -0.85 -3.99
CA GLY A 328 -7.91 0.50 -4.10
C GLY A 328 -9.36 0.53 -4.62
N ILE A 329 -9.63 -0.17 -5.73
CA ILE A 329 -10.98 -0.26 -6.31
C ILE A 329 -11.95 -0.95 -5.36
N LEU A 330 -11.57 -2.09 -4.78
CA LEU A 330 -12.42 -2.82 -3.84
C LEU A 330 -12.72 -1.99 -2.59
N ASN A 331 -11.71 -1.31 -2.05
CA ASN A 331 -11.89 -0.41 -0.92
C ASN A 331 -12.82 0.75 -1.27
N ALA A 332 -12.70 1.33 -2.47
CA ALA A 332 -13.59 2.40 -2.93
C ALA A 332 -15.04 1.95 -3.09
N ILE A 333 -15.27 0.73 -3.60
CA ILE A 333 -16.61 0.14 -3.69
C ILE A 333 -17.17 -0.10 -2.29
N TRP A 334 -16.35 -0.65 -1.39
CA TRP A 334 -16.77 -0.95 -0.02
C TRP A 334 -17.09 0.32 0.78
N SER A 335 -16.25 1.35 0.66
CA SER A 335 -16.48 2.63 1.33
C SER A 335 -17.65 3.42 0.74
N TYR A 336 -18.05 3.15 -0.50
CA TYR A 336 -19.23 3.74 -1.12
C TYR A 336 -20.55 3.05 -0.70
N LEU A 337 -20.50 1.83 -0.18
CA LEU A 337 -21.68 1.06 0.19
C LEU A 337 -22.65 1.78 1.16
N PRO A 338 -22.16 2.49 2.20
CA PRO A 338 -23.01 3.30 3.08
C PRO A 338 -23.74 4.43 2.32
N ASN A 339 -23.06 5.12 1.40
CA ASN A 339 -23.67 6.18 0.59
C ASN A 339 -24.74 5.62 -0.35
N LEU A 340 -24.47 4.46 -0.97
CA LEU A 340 -25.46 3.75 -1.78
C LEU A 340 -26.71 3.40 -0.96
N PHE A 341 -26.53 2.97 0.29
CA PHE A 341 -27.65 2.72 1.20
C PHE A 341 -28.44 4.00 1.49
N SER A 342 -27.78 5.12 1.79
CA SER A 342 -28.44 6.42 1.97
C SER A 342 -29.25 6.84 0.74
N ILE A 343 -28.70 6.67 -0.46
CA ILE A 343 -29.40 6.95 -1.74
C ILE A 343 -30.66 6.09 -1.87
N LEU A 344 -30.55 4.79 -1.56
CA LEU A 344 -31.70 3.89 -1.58
C LEU A 344 -32.78 4.32 -0.59
N VAL A 345 -32.41 4.67 0.64
CA VAL A 345 -33.35 5.16 1.66
C VAL A 345 -34.07 6.42 1.17
N ILE A 346 -33.34 7.41 0.65
CA ILE A 346 -33.92 8.65 0.10
C ILE A 346 -34.90 8.33 -1.04
N TYR A 347 -34.49 7.47 -1.98
CA TYR A 347 -35.35 7.05 -3.09
C TYR A 347 -36.65 6.40 -2.60
N PHE A 348 -36.57 5.48 -1.64
CA PHE A 348 -37.75 4.82 -1.08
C PHE A 348 -38.67 5.81 -0.36
N VAL A 349 -38.13 6.67 0.52
CA VAL A 349 -38.91 7.69 1.23
C VAL A 349 -39.61 8.61 0.23
N MET A 350 -38.89 9.17 -0.74
CA MET A 350 -39.46 10.07 -1.74
C MET A 350 -40.50 9.38 -2.62
N LYS A 351 -40.31 8.09 -2.95
CA LYS A 351 -41.29 7.28 -3.67
C LYS A 351 -42.62 7.17 -2.90
N TYR A 352 -42.57 6.96 -1.58
CA TYR A 352 -43.77 6.93 -0.75
C TYR A 352 -44.41 8.32 -0.60
N VAL A 353 -43.62 9.38 -0.46
CA VAL A 353 -44.12 10.76 -0.42
C VAL A 353 -44.86 11.11 -1.71
N ILE A 354 -44.26 10.84 -2.88
CA ILE A 354 -44.91 11.09 -4.18
C ILE A 354 -46.20 10.28 -4.31
N ARG A 355 -46.20 9.01 -3.86
CA ARG A 355 -47.40 8.16 -3.87
C ARG A 355 -48.50 8.73 -2.97
N PHE A 356 -48.15 9.22 -1.78
CA PHE A 356 -49.08 9.86 -0.85
C PHE A 356 -49.65 11.15 -1.44
N VAL A 357 -48.80 12.03 -1.97
CA VAL A 357 -49.25 13.27 -2.62
C VAL A 357 -50.19 12.97 -3.80
N LYS A 358 -49.87 11.96 -4.62
CA LYS A 358 -50.76 11.52 -5.70
C LYS A 358 -52.14 11.08 -5.19
N TYR A 359 -52.16 10.38 -4.06
CA TYR A 359 -53.41 9.93 -3.44
C TYR A 359 -54.27 11.13 -3.03
N ILE A 360 -53.70 12.12 -2.33
CA ILE A 360 -54.41 13.35 -1.92
C ILE A 360 -55.01 14.08 -3.13
N PHE A 361 -54.23 14.33 -4.18
CA PHE A 361 -54.74 15.01 -5.36
C PHE A 361 -55.82 14.22 -6.11
N LYS A 362 -55.79 12.88 -6.05
CA LYS A 362 -56.85 12.04 -6.63
C LYS A 362 -58.16 12.14 -5.83
N GLU A 363 -58.10 12.25 -4.51
CA GLU A 363 -59.29 12.47 -3.67
C GLU A 363 -59.90 13.86 -3.88
N ILE A 364 -59.07 14.88 -4.15
CA ILE A 364 -59.52 16.22 -4.53
C ILE A 364 -60.17 16.22 -5.92
N GLU A 365 -59.57 15.53 -6.90
CA GLU A 365 -60.12 15.39 -8.25
C GLU A 365 -61.49 14.69 -8.25
N SER A 366 -61.66 13.67 -7.39
CA SER A 366 -62.92 12.92 -7.26
C SER A 366 -63.94 13.57 -6.33
N GLU A 367 -63.71 14.82 -5.90
CA GLU A 367 -64.58 15.63 -5.02
C GLU A 367 -64.90 15.01 -3.66
N LYS A 368 -64.23 13.91 -3.29
CA LYS A 368 -64.34 13.28 -1.98
C LYS A 368 -63.68 14.10 -0.87
N LEU A 369 -62.72 14.93 -1.24
CA LEU A 369 -62.00 15.84 -0.36
C LEU A 369 -62.10 17.26 -0.94
N SER A 370 -63.03 18.07 -0.42
CA SER A 370 -63.20 19.47 -0.80
C SER A 370 -62.33 20.38 0.06
N ILE A 371 -61.39 21.11 -0.54
CA ILE A 371 -60.60 22.13 0.14
C ILE A 371 -61.22 23.50 -0.18
N SER A 372 -61.50 24.31 0.84
CA SER A 372 -62.05 25.65 0.65
C SER A 372 -61.13 26.49 -0.24
N GLY A 373 -61.65 26.97 -1.37
CA GLY A 373 -60.91 27.79 -2.34
C GLY A 373 -60.05 27.01 -3.34
N PHE A 374 -60.09 25.66 -3.37
CA PHE A 374 -59.39 24.85 -4.36
C PHE A 374 -60.38 24.03 -5.20
N HIS A 375 -60.36 24.24 -6.51
CA HIS A 375 -61.25 23.56 -7.45
C HIS A 375 -60.70 22.20 -7.90
N SER A 376 -61.58 21.24 -8.16
CA SER A 376 -61.24 19.87 -8.61
C SER A 376 -60.39 19.85 -9.89
N ASP A 377 -60.65 20.73 -10.86
CA ASP A 377 -59.87 20.77 -12.12
C ASP A 377 -58.41 21.20 -11.92
N TRP A 378 -58.07 21.85 -10.79
CA TRP A 378 -56.68 22.22 -10.47
C TRP A 378 -55.86 21.04 -9.96
N ALA A 379 -56.49 19.94 -9.56
CA ALA A 379 -55.81 18.83 -8.91
C ALA A 379 -54.71 18.19 -9.78
N LYS A 380 -54.99 17.92 -11.07
CA LYS A 380 -54.03 17.31 -12.01
C LYS A 380 -52.85 18.22 -12.37
N PRO A 381 -53.07 19.50 -12.77
CA PRO A 381 -51.98 20.44 -13.02
C PRO A 381 -51.11 20.66 -11.78
N THR A 382 -51.73 20.88 -10.62
CA THR A 382 -51.01 21.10 -9.35
C THR A 382 -50.18 19.89 -8.96
N TYR A 383 -50.74 18.67 -9.03
CA TYR A 383 -50.00 17.44 -8.78
C TYR A 383 -48.77 17.30 -9.69
N SER A 384 -48.91 17.66 -10.97
CA SER A 384 -47.81 17.55 -11.94
C SER A 384 -46.64 18.46 -11.59
N ILE A 385 -46.93 19.69 -11.15
CA ILE A 385 -45.94 20.65 -10.65
C ILE A 385 -45.27 20.11 -9.37
N VAL A 386 -46.07 19.70 -8.38
CA VAL A 386 -45.56 19.18 -7.11
C VAL A 386 -44.71 17.93 -7.34
N LYS A 387 -45.14 17.01 -8.22
CA LYS A 387 -44.38 15.81 -8.59
C LYS A 387 -43.02 16.17 -9.21
N PHE A 388 -42.98 17.16 -10.12
CA PHE A 388 -41.73 17.64 -10.70
C PHE A 388 -40.79 18.20 -9.62
N LEU A 389 -41.32 19.05 -8.73
CA LEU A 389 -40.56 19.63 -7.62
C LEU A 389 -40.03 18.54 -6.67
N LEU A 390 -40.83 17.53 -6.35
CA LEU A 390 -40.41 16.41 -5.51
C LEU A 390 -39.28 15.59 -6.16
N TYR A 391 -39.30 15.38 -7.47
CA TYR A 391 -38.19 14.72 -8.16
C TYR A 391 -36.93 15.58 -8.20
N ALA A 392 -37.05 16.89 -8.45
CA ALA A 392 -35.93 17.82 -8.39
C ALA A 392 -35.31 17.83 -6.98
N PHE A 393 -36.14 17.89 -5.95
CA PHE A 393 -35.72 17.83 -4.56
C PHE A 393 -35.05 16.50 -4.20
N MET A 394 -35.61 15.37 -4.65
CA MET A 394 -35.00 14.05 -4.49
C MET A 394 -33.61 14.00 -5.12
N PHE A 395 -33.43 14.56 -6.31
CA PHE A 395 -32.11 14.63 -6.95
C PHE A 395 -31.12 15.46 -6.13
N VAL A 396 -31.53 16.62 -5.63
CA VAL A 396 -30.69 17.48 -4.75
C VAL A 396 -30.29 16.74 -3.48
N LEU A 397 -31.18 15.95 -2.87
CA LEU A 397 -30.86 15.16 -1.68
C LEU A 397 -29.89 14.00 -1.97
N ILE A 398 -29.98 13.38 -3.15
CA ILE A 398 -29.11 12.28 -3.57
C ILE A 398 -27.72 12.80 -3.98
N PHE A 399 -27.64 14.02 -4.53
CA PHE A 399 -26.44 14.57 -5.16
C PHE A 399 -25.17 14.50 -4.28
N PRO A 400 -25.19 14.88 -2.98
CA PRO A 400 -24.00 14.80 -2.13
C PRO A 400 -23.45 13.38 -1.97
N TYR A 401 -24.31 12.35 -2.05
CA TYR A 401 -23.93 10.95 -1.87
C TYR A 401 -23.37 10.29 -3.14
N LEU A 402 -23.43 10.97 -4.30
CA LEU A 402 -22.87 10.46 -5.55
C LEU A 402 -21.32 10.46 -5.50
N PRO A 403 -20.67 9.47 -6.11
CA PRO A 403 -19.21 9.39 -6.12
C PRO A 403 -18.63 10.61 -6.86
N GLY A 404 -17.77 11.37 -6.19
CA GLY A 404 -17.13 12.56 -6.77
C GLY A 404 -17.96 13.84 -6.76
N SER A 405 -19.11 13.87 -6.06
CA SER A 405 -19.96 15.05 -5.87
C SER A 405 -19.21 16.27 -5.32
N ASP A 406 -18.23 16.03 -4.45
CA ASP A 406 -17.42 17.08 -3.83
C ASP A 406 -16.31 17.63 -4.72
N SER A 407 -16.00 16.95 -5.84
CA SER A 407 -14.91 17.36 -6.73
C SER A 407 -15.22 18.67 -7.45
N GLU A 408 -14.21 19.52 -7.61
CA GLU A 408 -14.33 20.80 -8.33
C GLU A 408 -14.80 20.62 -9.77
N ILE A 409 -14.33 19.54 -10.41
CA ILE A 409 -14.70 19.18 -11.78
C ILE A 409 -16.21 18.90 -11.86
N PHE A 410 -16.74 18.08 -10.96
CA PHE A 410 -18.15 17.73 -10.96
C PHE A 410 -19.05 18.93 -10.67
N LYS A 411 -18.63 19.80 -9.74
CA LYS A 411 -19.29 21.07 -9.46
C LYS A 411 -19.30 21.99 -10.68
N GLY A 412 -18.15 22.16 -11.35
CA GLY A 412 -18.02 22.96 -12.56
C GLY A 412 -18.90 22.46 -13.70
N VAL A 413 -18.89 21.15 -13.97
CA VAL A 413 -19.75 20.52 -15.00
C VAL A 413 -21.24 20.70 -14.65
N SER A 414 -21.62 20.54 -13.38
CA SER A 414 -23.01 20.71 -12.94
C SER A 414 -23.50 22.14 -13.14
N VAL A 415 -22.68 23.14 -12.80
CA VAL A 415 -23.00 24.56 -13.03
C VAL A 415 -23.13 24.85 -14.52
N PHE A 416 -22.22 24.34 -15.34
CA PHE A 416 -22.25 24.52 -16.79
C PHE A 416 -23.52 23.94 -17.42
N ILE A 417 -23.91 22.72 -17.04
CA ILE A 417 -25.17 22.10 -17.48
C ILE A 417 -26.38 22.95 -17.04
N GLY A 418 -26.37 23.48 -15.82
CA GLY A 418 -27.42 24.37 -15.32
C GLY A 418 -27.58 25.64 -16.17
N ILE A 419 -26.46 26.27 -16.55
CA ILE A 419 -26.47 27.45 -17.43
C ILE A 419 -26.99 27.09 -18.82
N LEU A 420 -26.51 26.01 -19.42
CA LEU A 420 -26.98 25.54 -20.73
C LEU A 420 -28.49 25.29 -20.73
N PHE A 421 -28.99 24.63 -19.69
CA PHE A 421 -30.42 24.36 -19.54
C PHE A 421 -31.21 25.65 -19.35
N SER A 422 -30.72 26.59 -18.53
CA SER A 422 -31.37 27.89 -18.30
C SER A 422 -31.48 28.72 -19.59
N LEU A 423 -30.41 28.77 -20.40
CA LEU A 423 -30.39 29.54 -21.65
C LEU A 423 -31.26 28.89 -22.74
N GLY A 424 -31.21 27.56 -22.85
CA GLY A 424 -31.97 26.81 -23.86
C GLY A 424 -33.47 26.68 -23.57
N SER A 425 -33.89 26.85 -22.31
CA SER A 425 -35.27 26.59 -21.89
C SER A 425 -36.20 27.82 -21.89
N SER A 426 -35.70 29.02 -22.23
CA SER A 426 -36.47 30.27 -22.09
C SER A 426 -37.86 30.25 -22.76
N SER A 427 -37.94 29.78 -24.01
CA SER A 427 -39.22 29.68 -24.74
C SER A 427 -40.15 28.60 -24.19
N ALA A 428 -39.60 27.46 -23.78
CA ALA A 428 -40.36 26.37 -23.19
C ALA A 428 -40.95 26.76 -21.82
N ILE A 429 -40.16 27.46 -21.00
CA ILE A 429 -40.61 27.99 -19.70
C ILE A 429 -41.70 29.04 -19.91
N ALA A 430 -41.54 29.96 -20.87
CA ALA A 430 -42.56 30.96 -21.18
C ALA A 430 -43.90 30.33 -21.58
N ASN A 431 -43.88 29.32 -22.47
CA ASN A 431 -45.07 28.58 -22.87
C ASN A 431 -45.72 27.81 -21.71
N MET A 432 -44.89 27.20 -20.84
CA MET A 432 -45.37 26.50 -19.65
C MET A 432 -46.04 27.46 -18.66
N VAL A 433 -45.45 28.63 -18.41
CA VAL A 433 -46.02 29.67 -17.55
C VAL A 433 -47.36 30.16 -18.11
N SER A 434 -47.43 30.45 -19.42
CA SER A 434 -48.69 30.83 -20.08
C SER A 434 -49.77 29.77 -19.92
N GLY A 435 -49.43 28.49 -20.12
CA GLY A 435 -50.36 27.37 -19.91
C GLY A 435 -50.86 27.26 -18.46
N LEU A 436 -49.97 27.45 -17.49
CA LEU A 436 -50.33 27.50 -16.07
C LEU A 436 -51.27 28.67 -15.77
N VAL A 437 -50.96 29.88 -16.25
CA VAL A 437 -51.79 31.07 -16.04
C VAL A 437 -53.20 30.87 -16.60
N ILE A 438 -53.33 30.33 -17.81
CA ILE A 438 -54.65 30.02 -18.43
C ILE A 438 -55.41 29.00 -17.56
N THR A 439 -54.73 27.96 -17.08
CA THR A 439 -55.34 26.89 -16.27
C THR A 439 -55.85 27.40 -14.91
N TYR A 440 -55.12 28.31 -14.24
CA TYR A 440 -55.51 28.82 -12.92
C TYR A 440 -56.44 30.03 -12.99
N MET A 441 -56.24 30.96 -13.94
CA MET A 441 -57.11 32.12 -14.09
C MET A 441 -58.46 31.78 -14.73
N ARG A 442 -58.55 30.65 -15.44
CA ARG A 442 -59.77 30.18 -16.12
C ARG A 442 -60.47 31.27 -16.94
N PRO A 443 -59.78 31.94 -17.89
CA PRO A 443 -60.38 33.00 -18.70
C PRO A 443 -61.47 32.48 -19.65
N PHE A 444 -61.51 31.17 -19.91
CA PHE A 444 -62.50 30.46 -20.72
C PHE A 444 -62.57 28.98 -20.30
N LYS A 445 -63.62 28.27 -20.70
CA LYS A 445 -63.87 26.84 -20.46
C LYS A 445 -64.02 26.08 -21.77
N ILE A 446 -63.89 24.75 -21.69
CA ILE A 446 -64.18 23.85 -22.80
C ILE A 446 -65.63 24.07 -23.25
N GLY A 447 -65.83 24.34 -24.55
CA GLY A 447 -67.11 24.72 -25.15
C GLY A 447 -67.33 26.22 -25.35
N ASP A 448 -66.48 27.09 -24.80
CA ASP A 448 -66.58 28.54 -25.04
C ASP A 448 -66.09 28.90 -26.44
N ARG A 449 -66.78 29.84 -27.11
CA ARG A 449 -66.30 30.46 -28.36
C ARG A 449 -65.43 31.66 -28.02
N ILE A 450 -64.15 31.59 -28.39
CA ILE A 450 -63.16 32.62 -28.08
C ILE A 450 -62.47 33.13 -29.35
N LYS A 451 -61.91 34.34 -29.28
CA LYS A 451 -61.06 34.93 -30.32
C LYS A 451 -59.67 35.20 -29.75
N ILE A 452 -58.65 34.54 -30.29
CA ILE A 452 -57.24 34.74 -29.94
C ILE A 452 -56.55 35.40 -31.13
N ALA A 453 -56.09 36.64 -30.95
CA ALA A 453 -55.63 37.50 -32.04
C ALA A 453 -56.69 37.59 -33.16
N ASP A 454 -56.39 37.10 -34.35
CA ASP A 454 -57.29 37.14 -35.51
C ASP A 454 -58.11 35.86 -35.73
N VAL A 455 -57.90 34.82 -34.91
CA VAL A 455 -58.53 33.52 -35.07
C VAL A 455 -59.68 33.36 -34.08
N SER A 456 -60.88 33.03 -34.59
CA SER A 456 -62.06 32.72 -33.77
C SER A 456 -62.40 31.23 -33.89
N GLY A 457 -62.75 30.59 -32.78
CA GLY A 457 -63.08 29.17 -32.74
C GLY A 457 -63.63 28.75 -31.38
N ASP A 458 -63.99 27.47 -31.28
CA ASP A 458 -64.52 26.87 -30.04
C ASP A 458 -63.40 26.13 -29.30
N VAL A 459 -63.36 26.27 -27.97
CA VAL A 459 -62.38 25.59 -27.12
C VAL A 459 -62.73 24.11 -27.02
N ILE A 460 -61.89 23.24 -27.58
CA ILE A 460 -62.08 21.79 -27.58
C ILE A 460 -61.28 21.06 -26.50
N GLU A 461 -60.14 21.61 -26.05
CA GLU A 461 -59.27 21.05 -25.00
C GLU A 461 -58.55 22.15 -24.23
#